data_AF-A0A1E5SVJ2-F1
#
_entry.id   AF-A0A1E5SVJ2-F1
#
_cell.length_a   1.000
_cell.length_b   1.000
_cell.length_c   1.000
_cell.angle_alpha   90.00
_cell.angle_beta   90.00
_cell.angle_gamma   90.00
#
_symmetry.space_group_name_H-M   'P 1'
#
loop_
_entity.id
_entity.type
_entity.pdbx_description
1 polymer ?
#
loop_
_entity_poly.entity_id
_entity_poly.type
_entity_poly.pdbx_seq_one_letter_code
_entity_poly.pdbx_strand_id
1 'polypeptide(L)' 'MKIKIVTRIAFLGLSLVLLAFLLKLFYPIDFNIRSGMLVIGFTLMLLGTIWRVVLEMNDSD' A
#
# COMPACT_ATOMS: atom_id res chain seq x y z
N MET A 1 -11.15 15.82 -4.98
CA MET A 1 -11.50 14.43 -5.40
C MET A 1 -10.27 13.53 -5.59
N LYS A 2 -9.17 14.06 -6.17
CA LYS A 2 -7.90 13.33 -6.40
C LYS A 2 -7.28 12.77 -5.10
N ILE A 3 -7.22 13.57 -4.03
CA ILE A 3 -6.68 13.15 -2.72
C ILE A 3 -7.43 11.93 -2.15
N LYS A 4 -8.77 11.88 -2.27
CA LYS A 4 -9.58 10.75 -1.78
C LYS A 4 -9.24 9.42 -2.48
N ILE A 5 -8.90 9.45 -3.77
CA ILE A 5 -8.52 8.26 -4.54
C ILE A 5 -7.14 7.77 -4.10
N VAL A 6 -6.22 8.70 -3.91
CA VAL A 6 -4.84 8.41 -3.53
C VAL A 6 -4.76 7.83 -2.12
N THR A 7 -5.56 8.34 -1.19
CA THR A 7 -5.70 7.74 0.15
C THR A 7 -6.27 6.32 0.10
N ARG A 8 -7.20 6.03 -0.83
CA ARG A 8 -7.72 4.66 -1.01
C ARG A 8 -6.65 3.71 -1.55
N ILE A 9 -5.78 4.19 -2.44
CA ILE A 9 -4.64 3.40 -2.96
C ILE A 9 -3.64 3.07 -1.85
N ALA A 10 -3.31 4.07 -1.01
CA ALA A 10 -2.44 3.84 0.15
C ALA A 10 -3.05 2.83 1.14
N PHE A 11 -4.36 2.91 1.36
CA PHE A 11 -5.09 1.97 2.23
C PHE A 11 -5.15 0.56 1.65
N LEU A 12 -5.27 0.42 0.32
CA LEU A 12 -5.16 -0.87 -0.39
C LEU A 12 -3.78 -1.50 -0.21
N GLY A 13 -2.71 -0.71 -0.32
CA GLY A 13 -1.34 -1.16 -0.03
C GLY A 13 -1.21 -1.68 1.41
N LEU A 14 -1.74 -0.91 2.37
CA LEU A 14 -1.76 -1.29 3.78
C LEU A 14 -2.53 -2.59 4.02
N SER A 15 -3.72 -2.75 3.43
CA SER A 15 -4.51 -3.98 3.61
C SER A 15 -3.79 -5.21 3.06
N LEU A 16 -3.06 -5.06 1.96
CA LEU A 16 -2.31 -6.15 1.33
C LEU A 16 -1.10 -6.58 2.19
N VAL A 17 -0.42 -5.62 2.83
CA VAL A 17 0.62 -5.90 3.83
C VAL A 17 0.04 -6.65 5.03
N LEU A 18 -1.08 -6.17 5.58
CA LEU A 18 -1.76 -6.84 6.71
C LEU A 18 -2.20 -8.26 6.34
N LEU A 19 -2.72 -8.44 5.13
CA LEU A 19 -3.11 -9.75 4.62
C LEU A 19 -1.90 -10.70 4.51
N ALA A 20 -0.75 -10.22 4.04
CA ALA A 20 0.47 -11.03 3.97
C ALA A 20 0.96 -11.47 5.38
N PHE A 21 0.79 -10.63 6.40
CA PHE A 21 1.07 -11.00 7.79
C PHE A 21 0.04 -11.97 8.38
N LEU A 22 -1.24 -11.77 8.11
CA LEU A 22 -2.32 -12.69 8.52
C LEU A 22 -2.12 -14.07 7.88
N LEU A 23 -1.78 -14.11 6.59
CA LEU A 23 -1.50 -15.34 5.87
C LEU A 23 -0.34 -16.11 6.53
N LYS A 24 0.73 -15.44 6.96
CA LYS A 24 1.81 -16.09 7.73
C LYS A 24 1.32 -16.76 9.01
N LEU A 25 0.29 -16.22 9.66
CA LEU A 25 -0.25 -16.74 10.92
C LEU A 25 -1.14 -17.98 10.70
N PHE A 26 -1.95 -17.96 9.65
CA PHE A 26 -2.98 -18.99 9.41
C PHE A 26 -2.58 -20.05 8.37
N TYR A 27 -1.63 -19.75 7.49
CA TYR A 27 -1.27 -20.62 6.37
C TYR A 27 0.24 -20.59 6.07
N PRO A 28 0.91 -21.74 5.92
CA PRO A 28 2.30 -21.79 5.48
C PRO A 28 2.37 -21.47 3.98
N ILE A 29 2.38 -20.18 3.64
CA ILE A 29 2.61 -19.69 2.28
C ILE A 29 4.09 -19.61 2.00
N ASP A 30 4.46 -19.96 0.77
CA ASP A 30 5.82 -19.90 0.26
C ASP A 30 6.44 -18.51 0.48
N PHE A 31 7.70 -18.50 0.91
CA PHE A 31 8.44 -17.28 1.23
C PHE A 31 8.48 -16.30 0.04
N ASN A 32 8.57 -16.83 -1.18
CA ASN A 32 8.64 -16.04 -2.41
C ASN A 32 7.33 -15.26 -2.65
N ILE A 33 6.19 -15.92 -2.49
CA ILE A 33 4.86 -15.32 -2.67
C ILE A 33 4.63 -14.25 -1.60
N ARG A 34 4.94 -14.57 -0.34
CA ARG A 34 4.79 -13.62 0.77
C ARG A 34 5.66 -12.38 0.58
N SER A 35 6.93 -12.57 0.21
CA SER A 35 7.84 -11.46 -0.05
C SER A 35 7.35 -10.59 -1.21
N GLY A 36 6.85 -11.20 -2.29
CA GLY A 36 6.20 -10.48 -3.38
C GLY A 36 5.02 -9.63 -2.92
N MET A 37 4.10 -10.19 -2.12
CA MET A 37 2.96 -9.45 -1.57
C MET A 37 3.39 -8.28 -0.68
N LEU A 38 4.40 -8.47 0.17
CA LEU A 38 4.93 -7.40 1.02
C LEU A 38 5.55 -6.28 0.18
N VAL A 39 6.38 -6.61 -0.81
CA VAL A 39 7.01 -5.62 -1.70
C VAL A 39 5.94 -4.82 -2.46
N ILE A 40 4.94 -5.50 -3.02
CA ILE A 40 3.84 -4.83 -3.74
C ILE A 40 3.03 -3.94 -2.80
N GLY A 41 2.67 -4.44 -1.62
CA GLY A 41 1.90 -3.71 -0.63
C GLY A 41 2.61 -2.45 -0.13
N PHE A 42 3.90 -2.56 0.22
CA PHE A 42 4.71 -1.41 0.61
C PHE A 42 4.90 -0.42 -0.53
N THR A 43 5.11 -0.89 -1.76
CA THR A 43 5.26 -0.03 -2.94
C THR A 43 3.98 0.76 -3.22
N LEU A 44 2.80 0.13 -3.15
CA LEU A 44 1.52 0.81 -3.32
C LEU A 44 1.24 1.84 -2.22
N MET A 45 1.59 1.50 -0.97
CA MET A 45 1.47 2.41 0.16
C MET A 45 2.39 3.63 -0.01
N LEU A 46 3.62 3.41 -0.43
CA LEU A 46 4.61 4.47 -0.66
C LEU A 46 4.22 5.36 -1.86
N LEU A 47 3.80 4.79 -2.98
CA LEU A 47 3.31 5.55 -4.13
C LEU A 47 2.08 6.39 -3.78
N GLY A 48 1.11 5.80 -3.06
CA GLY A 48 -0.07 6.52 -2.61
C GLY A 48 0.29 7.70 -1.69
N THR A 49 1.21 7.50 -0.74
CA THR A 49 1.63 8.58 0.18
C THR A 49 2.41 9.68 -0.54
N ILE A 50 3.37 9.34 -1.41
CA ILE A 50 4.12 10.33 -2.20
C ILE A 50 3.17 11.14 -3.08
N TRP A 51 2.27 10.48 -3.81
CA TRP A 51 1.34 11.17 -4.68
C TRP A 51 0.40 12.10 -3.90
N ARG A 52 0.03 11.73 -2.67
CA ARG A 52 -0.76 12.59 -1.81
C ARG A 52 0.00 13.87 -1.45
N VAL A 53 1.27 13.75 -1.06
CA VAL A 53 2.11 14.89 -0.73
C VAL A 53 2.28 15.81 -1.95
N VAL A 54 2.54 15.24 -3.12
CA VAL A 54 2.65 16.01 -4.37
C VAL A 54 1.36 16.78 -4.69
N LEU A 55 0.19 16.16 -4.50
CA LEU A 55 -1.09 16.84 -4.69
C LEU A 55 -1.31 17.95 -3.65
N GLU A 56 -0.97 17.72 -2.38
CA GLU A 56 -1.09 18.75 -1.33
C GLU A 56 -0.16 19.95 -1.60
N MET A 57 1.06 19.69 -2.09
CA MET A 57 2.00 20.75 -2.49
C MET A 57 1.50 21.54 -3.72
N ASN A 58 0.84 20.88 -4.67
CA ASN A 58 0.39 21.49 -5.92
C ASN A 58 -1.02 22.13 -5.82
N ASP A 59 -1.80 21.83 -4.80
CA ASP A 59 -3.08 22.52 -4.48
C ASP A 59 -2.85 23.78 -3.61
N SER A 60 -1.60 24.07 -3.20
CA SER A 60 -1.24 25.21 -2.35
C SER A 60 -0.90 26.50 -3.12
N ASP A 61 -1.04 26.50 -4.45
CA ASP A 61 -1.01 27.66 -5.36
C ASP A 61 -2.38 27.86 -6.02
#